data_AF-A0A976RQY8-F1
#
_entry.id   AF-A0A976RQY8-F1
#
_cell.length_a   1.000
_cell.length_b   1.000
_cell.length_c   1.000
_cell.angle_alpha   90.00
_cell.angle_beta   90.00
_cell.angle_gamma   90.00
#
_symmetry.space_group_name_H-M   'P 1'
#
loop_
_entity.id
_entity.type
_entity.pdbx_description
1 polymer ?
#
loop_
_entity_poly.entity_id
_entity_poly.type
_entity_poly.pdbx_seq_one_letter_code
_entity_poly.pdbx_strand_id
1 'polypeptide(L)'
;MRKRILSSSVLIGLTLLGISSSINVKAAKTSNKATLAIDSDHKSDAGRYFIQDYQTNTSTNTTPETNASIDLLSQMNQLWQPGSDWNDGKRLNTKILDENIGLADKIAKDRTKAEADQSWLDDKNDMDYSVQEGLGNLTDYFRKVANITGGYKQVPTDAETKDYDTNWSKPEVTGDTSSKLGSVVKLADTLKDGNYSSSSSAKKYFKYPRPFRWDGTTVTNAQDNGVIIPTLKLSAKADPVNDYGFPSGHTNSSYLTAFALAYAYPQKFQSLLTRASEVGNNRIVAGRHSPLDVIGGRVLGTALAAAILNDPANAQLKADAFKQAQSVLKDSKGDSNSYGMDNSKKNSTQYNYRLTYGFSKIANSKHSYVVPKGAEVLLATRLPYLNANQRRAVLATTELPTGYPILDDGEGWGRLNLYNAANGYGQLVANTRVNMDAAKGGFNANDTWSNDISGVGKLTKLGTGSLQLTGRNTFKGGVDLNAGALIAGNASALGSGNVTINGGTLKLASKRIIVKGSYKQTKNATTTLAKQGRLIVKQGATLGGTLKLNGGEFKNGQKIISYGHHTGQFSKVTGLSHGLHIVYNNHDISIAKK
;
A
#
# COMPACT_ATOMS: atom_id res chain seq x y z
N MET A 1 49.38 -42.65 57.11
CA MET A 1 50.34 -42.12 56.10
C MET A 1 50.07 -42.79 54.76
N ARG A 2 49.82 -42.00 53.70
CA ARG A 2 49.96 -42.22 52.22
C ARG A 2 49.63 -43.62 51.62
N LYS A 3 48.99 -43.79 50.45
CA LYS A 3 48.25 -42.96 49.47
C LYS A 3 47.62 -43.98 48.48
N ARG A 4 46.40 -43.71 48.00
CA ARG A 4 45.68 -44.40 46.89
C ARG A 4 46.27 -44.05 45.52
N ILE A 5 45.94 -44.83 44.48
CA ILE A 5 45.33 -44.39 43.20
C ILE A 5 44.63 -45.58 42.50
N LEU A 6 43.54 -45.24 41.80
CA LEU A 6 42.44 -46.06 41.27
C LEU A 6 42.70 -46.68 39.87
N SER A 7 41.98 -47.78 39.57
CA SER A 7 41.82 -48.39 38.25
C SER A 7 40.40 -48.20 37.70
N SER A 8 40.31 -48.03 36.38
CA SER A 8 39.08 -47.89 35.58
C SER A 8 38.57 -49.26 35.10
N SER A 9 37.26 -49.39 34.85
CA SER A 9 36.70 -50.57 34.19
C SER A 9 35.60 -50.18 33.20
N VAL A 10 35.74 -50.73 31.99
CA VAL A 10 34.81 -50.69 30.85
C VAL A 10 33.97 -51.96 30.90
N LEU A 11 32.67 -51.90 30.57
CA LEU A 11 31.83 -53.08 30.43
C LEU A 11 31.06 -53.08 29.10
N ILE A 12 31.13 -54.24 28.44
CA ILE A 12 30.56 -54.62 27.15
C ILE A 12 29.09 -55.03 27.33
N GLY A 13 28.27 -54.80 26.30
CA GLY A 13 26.82 -54.97 26.32
C GLY A 13 26.30 -56.40 26.07
N LEU A 14 24.98 -56.54 26.22
CA LEU A 14 24.16 -57.62 25.67
C LEU A 14 22.72 -57.14 25.45
N THR A 15 22.13 -57.56 24.33
CA THR A 15 20.80 -57.22 23.81
C THR A 15 19.67 -58.00 24.48
N LEU A 16 18.50 -57.39 24.69
CA LEU A 16 17.22 -58.10 24.90
C LEU A 16 16.04 -57.34 24.25
N LEU A 17 15.20 -58.08 23.52
CA LEU A 17 13.96 -57.63 22.90
C LEU A 17 12.91 -57.23 23.95
N GLY A 18 12.16 -56.15 23.68
CA GLY A 18 10.96 -55.77 24.41
C GLY A 18 9.86 -55.30 23.47
N ILE A 19 8.76 -56.06 23.44
CA ILE A 19 7.52 -55.79 22.70
C ILE A 19 6.83 -54.57 23.33
N SER A 20 6.46 -53.56 22.52
CA SER A 20 5.53 -52.51 22.96
C SER A 20 4.31 -52.45 22.04
N SER A 21 3.16 -52.71 22.65
CA SER A 21 1.82 -52.60 22.08
C SER A 21 1.49 -51.15 21.73
N SER A 22 1.26 -50.87 20.45
CA SER A 22 0.84 -49.57 19.94
C SER A 22 -0.67 -49.37 20.13
N ILE A 23 -1.02 -48.47 21.05
CA ILE A 23 -2.39 -47.96 21.19
C ILE A 23 -2.66 -47.02 20.02
N ASN A 24 -3.51 -47.45 19.09
CA ASN A 24 -4.03 -46.63 18.00
C ASN A 24 -4.97 -45.55 18.55
N VAL A 25 -4.43 -44.37 18.88
CA VAL A 25 -5.25 -43.15 18.97
C VAL A 25 -5.50 -42.68 17.54
N LYS A 26 -6.71 -42.95 17.02
CA LYS A 26 -7.22 -42.27 15.82
C LYS A 26 -7.16 -40.77 16.05
N ALA A 27 -6.15 -40.12 15.49
CA ALA A 27 -6.10 -38.67 15.39
C ALA A 27 -7.37 -38.22 14.65
N ALA A 28 -8.26 -37.54 15.38
CA ALA A 28 -9.39 -36.86 14.78
C ALA A 28 -8.84 -35.94 13.68
N LYS A 29 -9.28 -36.17 12.43
CA LYS A 29 -8.98 -35.31 11.28
C LYS A 29 -9.29 -33.87 11.69
N THR A 30 -8.25 -33.08 11.95
CA THR A 30 -8.37 -31.64 12.09
C THR A 30 -8.94 -31.13 10.77
N SER A 31 -10.17 -30.62 10.82
CA SER A 31 -10.82 -29.94 9.70
C SER A 31 -9.84 -28.97 9.04
N ASN A 32 -9.64 -29.10 7.73
CA ASN A 32 -8.82 -28.22 6.89
C ASN A 32 -9.04 -26.76 7.29
N LYS A 33 -8.10 -26.19 8.06
CA LYS A 33 -8.02 -24.74 8.24
C LYS A 33 -7.64 -24.20 6.88
N ALA A 34 -8.55 -23.45 6.25
CA ALA A 34 -8.28 -22.71 5.03
C ALA A 34 -7.00 -21.90 5.24
N THR A 35 -5.92 -22.35 4.62
CA THR A 35 -4.70 -21.54 4.45
C THR A 35 -4.96 -20.73 3.19
N LEU A 36 -4.61 -19.45 3.18
CA LEU A 36 -4.60 -18.70 1.93
C LEU A 36 -3.62 -19.41 0.99
N ALA A 37 -4.14 -20.03 -0.07
CA ALA A 37 -3.30 -20.36 -1.20
C ALA A 37 -2.97 -19.03 -1.89
N ILE A 38 -2.01 -18.29 -1.32
CA ILE A 38 -1.29 -17.27 -2.08
C ILE A 38 -0.36 -18.08 -2.94
N ASP A 39 -0.68 -18.16 -4.22
CA ASP A 39 0.28 -18.74 -5.13
C ASP A 39 1.44 -17.75 -5.27
N SER A 40 2.61 -18.20 -4.84
CA SER A 40 3.85 -17.43 -4.83
C SER A 40 4.78 -17.79 -5.99
N ASP A 41 4.38 -18.76 -6.81
CA ASP A 41 5.16 -19.29 -7.94
C ASP A 41 4.50 -18.97 -9.29
N HIS A 42 3.78 -17.85 -9.35
CA HIS A 42 3.34 -17.29 -10.62
C HIS A 42 4.50 -16.62 -11.34
N LYS A 43 4.71 -17.05 -12.57
CA LYS A 43 5.68 -16.49 -13.50
C LYS A 43 4.97 -15.61 -14.53
N SER A 44 5.74 -14.77 -15.20
CA SER A 44 5.28 -13.98 -16.33
C SER A 44 4.77 -14.87 -17.47
N ASP A 45 4.16 -14.27 -18.48
CA ASP A 45 3.64 -15.00 -19.63
C ASP A 45 4.78 -15.70 -20.41
N ALA A 46 6.00 -15.14 -20.39
CA ALA A 46 7.21 -15.80 -20.88
C ALA A 46 7.89 -16.78 -19.89
N GLY A 47 7.26 -17.09 -18.74
CA GLY A 47 7.76 -18.08 -17.78
C GLY A 47 8.92 -17.60 -16.89
N ARG A 48 8.99 -16.30 -16.59
CA ARG A 48 10.07 -15.67 -15.80
C ARG A 48 9.55 -14.98 -14.54
N TYR A 49 10.44 -14.50 -13.67
CA TYR A 49 10.05 -13.56 -12.63
C TYR A 49 10.62 -12.18 -12.95
N PHE A 50 9.77 -11.16 -12.99
CA PHE A 50 10.20 -9.81 -13.34
C PHE A 50 11.36 -9.33 -12.46
N ILE A 51 11.31 -9.60 -11.16
CA ILE A 51 12.38 -9.17 -10.23
C ILE A 51 13.76 -9.78 -10.51
N GLN A 52 13.84 -10.88 -11.25
CA GLN A 52 15.09 -11.53 -11.62
C GLN A 52 15.58 -11.04 -12.99
N ASP A 53 14.65 -10.72 -13.89
CA ASP A 53 14.96 -10.47 -15.30
C ASP A 53 14.73 -9.02 -15.73
N TYR A 54 14.38 -8.10 -14.81
CA TYR A 54 14.12 -6.69 -15.13
C TYR A 54 15.29 -6.01 -15.88
N GLN A 55 16.52 -6.48 -15.68
CA GLN A 55 17.73 -5.97 -16.36
C GLN A 55 17.73 -6.27 -17.87
N THR A 56 16.86 -7.17 -18.34
CA THR A 56 16.62 -7.38 -19.77
C THR A 56 15.86 -6.22 -20.42
N ASN A 57 15.37 -5.24 -19.64
CA ASN A 57 14.75 -4.03 -20.17
C ASN A 57 15.79 -3.08 -20.80
N THR A 58 16.29 -3.46 -21.97
CA THR A 58 17.27 -2.71 -22.76
C THR A 58 16.72 -2.44 -24.15
N SER A 59 17.38 -1.57 -24.91
CA SER A 59 17.02 -1.31 -26.31
C SER A 59 17.35 -2.47 -27.26
N THR A 60 18.22 -3.40 -26.86
CA THR A 60 18.61 -4.57 -27.66
C THR A 60 17.58 -5.70 -27.58
N ASN A 61 16.81 -5.75 -26.50
CA ASN A 61 15.75 -6.73 -26.30
C ASN A 61 14.40 -6.13 -26.70
N THR A 62 13.82 -6.63 -27.79
CA THR A 62 12.69 -5.98 -28.49
C THR A 62 11.41 -6.80 -28.52
N THR A 63 11.36 -7.95 -27.85
CA THR A 63 10.21 -8.88 -27.85
C THR A 63 9.78 -9.23 -26.43
N PRO A 64 8.53 -9.71 -26.20
CA PRO A 64 8.12 -10.24 -24.90
C PRO A 64 9.07 -11.31 -24.39
N GLU A 65 9.54 -12.21 -25.26
CA GLU A 65 10.42 -13.32 -24.90
C GLU A 65 11.79 -12.85 -24.42
N THR A 66 12.28 -11.70 -24.92
CA THR A 66 13.63 -11.20 -24.60
C THR A 66 13.65 -10.02 -23.63
N ASN A 67 12.54 -9.31 -23.44
CA ASN A 67 12.47 -8.10 -22.61
C ASN A 67 11.36 -8.20 -21.55
N ALA A 68 11.74 -8.19 -20.28
CA ALA A 68 10.82 -8.31 -19.16
C ALA A 68 9.74 -7.20 -19.11
N SER A 69 10.06 -5.98 -19.54
CA SER A 69 9.08 -4.87 -19.56
C SER A 69 8.04 -5.02 -20.66
N ILE A 70 8.41 -5.65 -21.79
CA ILE A 70 7.47 -5.96 -22.87
C ILE A 70 6.56 -7.12 -22.44
N ASP A 71 7.14 -8.17 -21.85
CA ASP A 71 6.45 -9.33 -21.29
C ASP A 71 5.39 -8.93 -20.25
N LEU A 72 5.79 -8.13 -19.26
CA LEU A 72 4.91 -7.60 -18.21
C LEU A 72 3.66 -6.90 -18.77
N LEU A 73 3.81 -6.20 -19.90
CA LEU A 73 2.77 -5.39 -20.50
C LEU A 73 2.07 -6.10 -21.67
N SER A 74 2.41 -7.37 -21.94
CA SER A 74 1.97 -8.10 -23.13
C SER A 74 0.46 -8.37 -23.17
N GLN A 75 -0.24 -8.25 -22.04
CA GLN A 75 -1.71 -8.24 -21.99
C GLN A 75 -2.33 -7.16 -22.89
N MET A 76 -1.59 -6.08 -23.22
CA MET A 76 -2.00 -5.09 -24.21
C MET A 76 -2.20 -5.70 -25.62
N ASN A 77 -1.49 -6.79 -25.95
CA ASN A 77 -1.64 -7.52 -27.21
C ASN A 77 -3.00 -8.22 -27.38
N GLN A 78 -3.83 -8.30 -26.32
CA GLN A 78 -5.22 -8.74 -26.44
C GLN A 78 -6.15 -7.63 -26.93
N LEU A 79 -5.73 -6.37 -26.77
CA LEU A 79 -6.50 -5.19 -27.17
C LEU A 79 -6.00 -4.62 -28.50
N TRP A 80 -4.68 -4.62 -28.70
CA TRP A 80 -4.00 -3.95 -29.79
C TRP A 80 -2.85 -4.80 -30.33
N GLN A 81 -2.84 -5.04 -31.63
CA GLN A 81 -1.72 -5.66 -32.31
C GLN A 81 -0.83 -4.56 -32.94
N PRO A 82 0.46 -4.46 -32.56
CA PRO A 82 1.37 -3.47 -33.13
C PRO A 82 1.57 -3.67 -34.63
N GLY A 83 1.69 -2.57 -35.36
CA GLY A 83 1.98 -2.56 -36.79
C GLY A 83 3.45 -2.29 -37.13
N SER A 84 3.73 -2.15 -38.43
CA SER A 84 5.07 -1.82 -38.91
C SER A 84 5.43 -0.35 -38.67
N ASP A 85 4.43 0.52 -38.56
CA ASP A 85 4.54 1.95 -38.33
C ASP A 85 3.63 2.41 -37.16
N TRP A 86 3.47 3.72 -36.96
CA TRP A 86 2.70 4.30 -35.86
C TRP A 86 1.17 4.26 -36.06
N ASN A 87 0.69 4.13 -37.30
CA ASN A 87 -0.72 4.25 -37.68
C ASN A 87 -1.34 2.99 -38.32
N ASP A 88 -0.59 1.91 -38.46
CA ASP A 88 -1.02 0.68 -39.15
C ASP A 88 -1.30 -0.51 -38.21
N GLY A 89 -1.27 -0.28 -36.89
CA GLY A 89 -1.62 -1.32 -35.92
C GLY A 89 -3.12 -1.69 -35.93
N LYS A 90 -3.43 -2.92 -35.52
CA LYS A 90 -4.77 -3.49 -35.59
C LYS A 90 -5.47 -3.45 -34.24
N ARG A 91 -6.70 -2.91 -34.23
CA ARG A 91 -7.60 -2.90 -33.06
C ARG A 91 -8.25 -4.27 -32.90
N LEU A 92 -7.90 -5.00 -31.84
CA LEU A 92 -8.44 -6.35 -31.57
C LEU A 92 -9.68 -6.30 -30.68
N ASN A 93 -9.69 -5.40 -29.69
CA ASN A 93 -10.83 -5.19 -28.81
C ASN A 93 -11.30 -3.74 -28.92
N THR A 94 -12.09 -3.45 -29.96
CA THR A 94 -12.57 -2.10 -30.27
C THR A 94 -13.39 -1.51 -29.13
N LYS A 95 -14.22 -2.30 -28.43
CA LYS A 95 -15.03 -1.82 -27.30
C LYS A 95 -14.19 -1.15 -26.21
N ILE A 96 -13.13 -1.81 -25.74
CA ILE A 96 -12.27 -1.24 -24.68
C ILE A 96 -11.41 -0.09 -25.22
N LEU A 97 -10.93 -0.21 -26.45
CA LEU A 97 -10.13 0.86 -27.07
C LEU A 97 -10.96 2.15 -27.27
N ASP A 98 -12.22 2.01 -27.69
CA ASP A 98 -13.14 3.14 -27.84
C ASP A 98 -13.55 3.72 -26.47
N GLU A 99 -13.77 2.87 -25.45
CA GLU A 99 -13.96 3.31 -24.06
C GLU A 99 -12.75 4.11 -23.55
N ASN A 100 -11.54 3.64 -23.86
CA ASN A 100 -10.28 4.26 -23.43
C ASN A 100 -10.09 5.66 -24.04
N ILE A 101 -10.28 5.78 -25.36
CA ILE A 101 -10.12 7.05 -26.05
C ILE A 101 -11.29 7.98 -25.76
N GLY A 102 -12.53 7.48 -25.72
CA GLY A 102 -13.69 8.27 -25.34
C GLY A 102 -13.58 8.86 -23.93
N LEU A 103 -12.98 8.13 -22.98
CA LEU A 103 -12.71 8.66 -21.65
C LEU A 103 -11.61 9.74 -21.68
N ALA A 104 -10.54 9.57 -22.46
CA ALA A 104 -9.51 10.58 -22.62
C ALA A 104 -10.09 11.88 -23.21
N ASP A 105 -10.90 11.78 -24.27
CA ASP A 105 -11.60 12.89 -24.90
C ASP A 105 -12.55 13.59 -23.93
N LYS A 106 -13.30 12.82 -23.14
CA LYS A 106 -14.20 13.36 -22.12
C LYS A 106 -13.42 14.15 -21.08
N ILE A 107 -12.35 13.60 -20.52
CA ILE A 107 -11.50 14.28 -19.54
C ILE A 107 -10.92 15.56 -20.13
N ALA A 108 -10.49 15.53 -21.40
CA ALA A 108 -9.96 16.70 -22.09
C ALA A 108 -11.01 17.80 -22.30
N LYS A 109 -12.26 17.44 -22.59
CA LYS A 109 -13.38 18.38 -22.77
C LYS A 109 -13.90 18.95 -21.44
N ASP A 110 -13.96 18.12 -20.41
CA ASP A 110 -14.54 18.48 -19.11
C ASP A 110 -13.53 19.18 -18.16
N ARG A 111 -12.25 19.27 -18.55
CA ARG A 111 -11.18 19.82 -17.70
C ARG A 111 -11.45 21.26 -17.28
N THR A 112 -11.18 21.55 -16.03
CA THR A 112 -11.14 22.91 -15.50
C THR A 112 -9.80 23.58 -15.84
N LYS A 113 -9.76 24.93 -15.77
CA LYS A 113 -8.52 25.69 -15.91
C LYS A 113 -7.45 25.27 -14.90
N ALA A 114 -7.83 25.00 -13.66
CA ALA A 114 -6.91 24.55 -12.62
C ALA A 114 -6.29 23.18 -12.93
N GLU A 115 -7.08 22.25 -13.47
CA GLU A 115 -6.58 20.95 -13.91
C GLU A 115 -5.66 21.08 -15.13
N ALA A 116 -5.98 21.96 -16.08
CA ALA A 116 -5.13 22.25 -17.23
C ALA A 116 -3.78 22.86 -16.77
N ASP A 117 -3.80 23.80 -15.83
CA ASP A 117 -2.59 24.44 -15.30
C ASP A 117 -1.71 23.44 -14.55
N GLN A 118 -2.30 22.63 -13.68
CA GLN A 118 -1.56 21.57 -12.98
C GLN A 118 -0.98 20.54 -13.94
N SER A 119 -1.70 20.25 -15.02
CA SER A 119 -1.24 19.31 -16.05
C SER A 119 -0.09 19.84 -16.88
N TRP A 120 -0.06 21.15 -17.12
CA TRP A 120 1.10 21.81 -17.71
C TRP A 120 2.31 21.75 -16.78
N LEU A 121 2.12 22.04 -15.48
CA LEU A 121 3.21 21.96 -14.49
C LEU A 121 3.81 20.55 -14.42
N ASP A 122 2.97 19.51 -14.40
CA ASP A 122 3.41 18.11 -14.41
C ASP A 122 3.95 17.63 -15.77
N ASP A 123 3.66 18.32 -16.87
CA ASP A 123 4.31 18.05 -18.16
C ASP A 123 5.74 18.60 -18.19
N LYS A 124 5.93 19.79 -17.63
CA LYS A 124 7.17 20.57 -17.77
C LYS A 124 8.17 20.36 -16.65
N ASN A 125 7.71 20.10 -15.43
CA ASN A 125 8.59 19.79 -14.31
C ASN A 125 9.19 18.38 -14.42
N ASP A 126 10.37 18.20 -13.83
CA ASP A 126 10.88 16.86 -13.57
C ASP A 126 9.93 16.11 -12.62
N MET A 127 9.80 14.81 -12.83
CA MET A 127 8.90 13.95 -12.04
C MET A 127 9.31 13.93 -10.56
N ASP A 128 10.60 14.10 -10.27
CA ASP A 128 11.07 14.24 -8.89
C ASP A 128 10.44 15.44 -8.22
N TYR A 129 10.42 16.57 -8.90
CA TYR A 129 9.83 17.79 -8.36
C TYR A 129 8.33 17.66 -8.12
N SER A 130 7.57 17.17 -9.11
CA SER A 130 6.11 17.04 -9.00
C SER A 130 5.70 16.04 -7.92
N VAL A 131 6.37 14.89 -7.82
CA VAL A 131 6.00 13.82 -6.86
C VAL A 131 6.27 14.22 -5.41
N GLN A 132 7.25 15.10 -5.15
CA GLN A 132 7.56 15.58 -3.81
C GLN A 132 6.38 16.28 -3.13
N GLU A 133 5.43 16.85 -3.88
CA GLU A 133 4.19 17.40 -3.33
C GLU A 133 3.37 16.35 -2.56
N GLY A 134 3.56 15.06 -2.86
CA GLY A 134 3.01 13.93 -2.11
C GLY A 134 3.52 13.82 -0.67
N LEU A 135 4.60 14.53 -0.31
CA LEU A 135 5.03 14.71 1.09
C LEU A 135 4.08 15.65 1.86
N GLY A 136 3.19 16.35 1.16
CA GLY A 136 2.21 17.28 1.71
C GLY A 136 2.91 18.44 2.42
N ASN A 137 2.55 18.66 3.67
CA ASN A 137 3.14 19.72 4.51
C ASN A 137 4.66 19.60 4.75
N LEU A 138 5.32 18.54 4.30
CA LEU A 138 6.78 18.39 4.39
C LEU A 138 7.51 18.80 3.10
N THR A 139 6.78 19.12 2.03
CA THR A 139 7.34 19.33 0.68
C THR A 139 8.39 20.44 0.67
N ASP A 140 8.09 21.61 1.21
CA ASP A 140 9.00 22.76 1.15
C ASP A 140 10.24 22.54 2.01
N TYR A 141 10.06 21.91 3.19
CA TYR A 141 11.18 21.52 4.03
C TYR A 141 12.07 20.48 3.35
N PHE A 142 11.48 19.44 2.75
CA PHE A 142 12.20 18.40 2.00
C PHE A 142 13.04 19.03 0.89
N ARG A 143 12.43 19.87 0.04
CA ARG A 143 13.11 20.55 -1.05
C ARG A 143 14.30 21.38 -0.54
N LYS A 144 14.09 22.14 0.54
CA LYS A 144 15.15 22.93 1.16
C LYS A 144 16.34 22.08 1.63
N VAL A 145 16.10 20.99 2.37
CA VAL A 145 17.20 20.19 2.94
C VAL A 145 17.83 19.22 1.95
N ALA A 146 17.17 18.96 0.82
CA ALA A 146 17.69 18.22 -0.33
C ALA A 146 18.40 19.12 -1.36
N ASN A 147 18.53 20.43 -1.08
CA ASN A 147 19.05 21.47 -1.99
C ASN A 147 18.36 21.48 -3.37
N ILE A 148 17.06 21.23 -3.39
CA ILE A 148 16.28 21.18 -4.61
C ILE A 148 15.89 22.60 -5.01
N THR A 149 16.52 23.11 -6.07
CA THR A 149 16.25 24.43 -6.64
C THR A 149 15.60 24.31 -8.01
N GLY A 150 14.56 25.09 -8.28
CA GLY A 150 13.91 25.15 -9.59
C GLY A 150 12.44 24.73 -9.56
N GLY A 151 11.99 24.21 -10.71
CA GLY A 151 10.61 23.84 -11.00
C GLY A 151 9.74 25.05 -11.35
N TYR A 152 8.87 24.88 -12.35
CA TYR A 152 7.77 25.79 -12.57
C TYR A 152 6.76 25.69 -11.43
N LYS A 153 6.36 26.85 -10.91
CA LYS A 153 5.34 26.99 -9.86
C LYS A 153 3.98 27.44 -10.40
N GLN A 154 3.98 28.02 -11.61
CA GLN A 154 2.82 28.49 -12.32
C GLN A 154 3.06 28.39 -13.82
N VAL A 155 1.99 28.33 -14.59
CA VAL A 155 2.06 28.34 -16.05
C VAL A 155 2.50 29.74 -16.51
N PRO A 156 3.54 29.85 -17.35
CA PRO A 156 3.92 31.12 -17.97
C PRO A 156 2.77 31.75 -18.76
N THR A 157 2.65 33.08 -18.72
CA THR A 157 1.57 33.80 -19.40
C THR A 157 1.63 33.71 -20.93
N ASP A 158 2.81 33.41 -21.48
CA ASP A 158 3.10 33.21 -22.90
C ASP A 158 3.14 31.73 -23.32
N ALA A 159 2.71 30.79 -22.46
CA ALA A 159 2.77 29.35 -22.72
C ALA A 159 1.93 28.87 -23.92
N GLU A 160 0.95 29.65 -24.40
CA GLU A 160 0.18 29.31 -25.61
C GLU A 160 0.89 29.75 -26.91
N THR A 161 1.83 30.70 -26.83
CA THR A 161 2.50 31.28 -27.99
C THR A 161 3.98 30.94 -28.06
N LYS A 162 4.52 30.26 -27.04
CA LYS A 162 5.93 29.86 -26.94
C LYS A 162 6.05 28.38 -26.62
N ASP A 163 6.89 27.67 -27.38
CA ASP A 163 7.26 26.30 -27.05
C ASP A 163 8.36 26.26 -25.98
N TYR A 164 8.07 25.55 -24.91
CA TYR A 164 8.97 25.36 -23.77
C TYR A 164 9.77 24.06 -23.85
N ASP A 165 9.67 23.29 -24.95
CA ASP A 165 10.52 22.11 -25.22
C ASP A 165 11.80 22.45 -26.00
N THR A 166 11.79 23.50 -26.84
CA THR A 166 12.90 23.85 -27.76
C THR A 166 13.95 24.80 -27.18
N ASN A 167 13.64 25.54 -26.10
CA ASN A 167 14.58 26.45 -25.43
C ASN A 167 14.96 25.91 -24.05
N TRP A 168 16.17 25.35 -23.96
CA TRP A 168 16.79 24.66 -22.81
C TRP A 168 16.68 25.43 -21.50
N SER A 169 15.56 25.27 -20.80
CA SER A 169 15.37 25.75 -19.44
C SER A 169 14.30 24.96 -18.72
N LYS A 170 14.19 23.64 -18.97
CA LYS A 170 13.65 22.80 -17.90
C LYS A 170 14.56 23.08 -16.71
N PRO A 171 14.08 23.68 -15.61
CA PRO A 171 14.92 23.78 -14.45
C PRO A 171 15.31 22.35 -14.10
N GLU A 172 16.59 22.04 -14.15
CA GLU A 172 17.06 20.73 -13.71
C GLU A 172 16.81 20.68 -12.20
N VAL A 173 15.86 19.85 -11.79
CA VAL A 173 15.45 19.76 -10.39
C VAL A 173 15.78 18.38 -9.84
N THR A 174 17.05 17.99 -9.98
CA THR A 174 17.56 16.81 -9.28
C THR A 174 17.94 17.22 -7.86
N GLY A 175 17.60 16.39 -6.88
CA GLY A 175 18.15 16.59 -5.54
C GLY A 175 19.67 16.53 -5.57
N ASP A 176 20.30 17.19 -4.62
CA ASP A 176 21.74 17.15 -4.46
C ASP A 176 22.12 15.93 -3.61
N THR A 177 22.88 15.00 -4.19
CA THR A 177 23.34 13.78 -3.50
C THR A 177 24.35 14.07 -2.38
N SER A 178 24.87 15.30 -2.29
CA SER A 178 25.68 15.79 -1.17
C SER A 178 24.87 16.50 -0.07
N SER A 179 23.55 16.65 -0.25
CA SER A 179 22.66 17.30 0.70
C SER A 179 22.43 16.48 1.98
N LYS A 180 21.68 17.06 2.93
CA LYS A 180 21.25 16.34 4.14
C LYS A 180 20.36 15.13 3.85
N LEU A 181 19.75 15.08 2.67
CA LEU A 181 18.94 13.96 2.18
C LEU A 181 19.63 13.20 1.03
N GLY A 182 20.96 13.30 0.90
CA GLY A 182 21.69 12.74 -0.24
C GLY A 182 21.47 11.26 -0.55
N SER A 183 21.27 10.41 0.47
CA SER A 183 20.94 8.98 0.24
C SER A 183 19.49 8.79 -0.24
N VAL A 184 18.56 9.65 0.19
CA VAL A 184 17.17 9.64 -0.30
C VAL A 184 17.11 10.07 -1.75
N VAL A 185 17.83 11.14 -2.09
CA VAL A 185 18.01 11.61 -3.48
C VAL A 185 18.60 10.50 -4.33
N LYS A 186 19.75 9.94 -3.92
CA LYS A 186 20.41 8.87 -4.66
C LYS A 186 19.52 7.63 -4.84
N LEU A 187 18.67 7.31 -3.86
CA LEU A 187 17.69 6.23 -4.02
C LEU A 187 16.63 6.56 -5.08
N ALA A 188 16.12 7.80 -5.11
CA ALA A 188 15.20 8.24 -6.16
C ALA A 188 15.84 8.16 -7.54
N ASP A 189 17.07 8.67 -7.70
CA ASP A 189 17.83 8.60 -8.95
C ASP A 189 18.05 7.13 -9.38
N THR A 190 18.40 6.26 -8.43
CA THR A 190 18.62 4.83 -8.70
C THR A 190 17.36 4.15 -9.23
N LEU A 191 16.18 4.51 -8.71
CA LEU A 191 14.91 3.95 -9.18
C LEU A 191 14.47 4.57 -10.51
N LYS A 192 14.51 5.91 -10.64
CA LYS A 192 13.98 6.63 -11.81
C LYS A 192 14.91 6.59 -13.00
N ASP A 193 16.20 6.87 -12.78
CA ASP A 193 17.20 7.11 -13.83
C ASP A 193 18.17 5.93 -14.01
N GLY A 194 17.90 4.80 -13.35
CA GLY A 194 18.65 3.55 -13.54
C GLY A 194 18.57 3.02 -14.98
N ASN A 195 19.61 2.29 -15.40
CA ASN A 195 19.78 1.77 -16.77
C ASN A 195 18.60 0.93 -17.30
N TYR A 196 17.79 0.37 -16.40
CA TYR A 196 16.71 -0.57 -16.72
C TYR A 196 15.32 -0.01 -16.40
N SER A 197 15.24 1.28 -16.02
CA SER A 197 14.01 1.90 -15.51
C SER A 197 13.10 2.48 -16.58
N SER A 198 13.52 2.42 -17.85
CA SER A 198 12.86 3.11 -18.96
C SER A 198 11.61 2.39 -19.48
N SER A 199 10.63 3.15 -19.97
CA SER A 199 9.48 2.64 -20.73
C SER A 199 9.72 2.56 -22.24
N SER A 200 10.88 3.00 -22.73
CA SER A 200 11.14 3.20 -24.15
C SER A 200 11.09 1.90 -24.97
N SER A 201 11.58 0.78 -24.44
CA SER A 201 11.54 -0.50 -25.17
C SER A 201 10.11 -0.98 -25.39
N ALA A 202 9.27 -0.89 -24.36
CA ALA A 202 7.84 -1.20 -24.47
C ALA A 202 7.14 -0.27 -25.47
N LYS A 203 7.41 1.04 -25.43
CA LYS A 203 6.85 2.00 -26.40
C LYS A 203 7.15 1.61 -27.84
N LYS A 204 8.41 1.26 -28.12
CA LYS A 204 8.86 0.87 -29.47
C LYS A 204 8.26 -0.45 -29.94
N TYR A 205 7.95 -1.36 -29.02
CA TYR A 205 7.26 -2.61 -29.33
C TYR A 205 5.78 -2.39 -29.62
N PHE A 206 5.04 -1.75 -28.72
CA PHE A 206 3.59 -1.64 -28.85
C PHE A 206 3.15 -0.64 -29.93
N LYS A 207 3.96 0.39 -30.17
CA LYS A 207 3.68 1.48 -31.12
C LYS A 207 2.26 2.06 -31.01
N TYR A 208 1.68 2.02 -29.82
CA TYR A 208 0.29 2.41 -29.59
C TYR A 208 0.16 3.93 -29.71
N PRO A 209 -0.73 4.46 -30.56
CA PRO A 209 -0.82 5.90 -30.79
C PRO A 209 -1.38 6.63 -29.57
N ARG A 210 -0.95 7.90 -29.39
CA ARG A 210 -1.51 8.81 -28.40
C ARG A 210 -2.97 9.16 -28.73
N PRO A 211 -3.78 9.60 -27.75
CA PRO A 211 -5.19 9.93 -28.00
C PRO A 211 -5.36 11.02 -29.07
N PHE A 212 -4.46 12.00 -29.14
CA PHE A 212 -4.51 13.05 -30.17
C PHE A 212 -4.13 12.58 -31.58
N ARG A 213 -3.68 11.33 -31.73
CA ARG A 213 -3.33 10.69 -33.02
C ARG A 213 -4.25 9.50 -33.34
N TRP A 214 -5.28 9.26 -32.54
CA TRP A 214 -6.10 8.05 -32.61
C TRP A 214 -6.92 7.93 -33.91
N ASP A 215 -7.26 9.07 -34.51
CA ASP A 215 -7.98 9.17 -35.79
C ASP A 215 -7.03 9.03 -37.01
N GLY A 216 -5.74 8.79 -36.79
CA GLY A 216 -4.74 8.67 -37.85
C GLY A 216 -4.25 10.02 -38.38
N THR A 217 -4.62 11.15 -37.77
CA THR A 217 -4.17 12.47 -38.20
C THR A 217 -2.73 12.76 -37.80
N THR A 218 -1.99 13.41 -38.70
CA THR A 218 -0.69 14.00 -38.37
C THR A 218 -0.92 15.34 -37.71
N VAL A 219 -0.44 15.50 -36.47
CA VAL A 219 -0.54 16.78 -35.76
C VAL A 219 0.53 17.75 -36.25
N THR A 220 0.11 18.96 -36.60
CA THR A 220 0.98 20.14 -36.70
C THR A 220 0.59 21.13 -35.61
N ASN A 221 1.43 22.13 -35.32
CA ASN A 221 1.23 23.11 -34.23
C ASN A 221 -0.13 23.86 -34.23
N ALA A 222 -0.96 23.71 -35.29
CA ALA A 222 -2.29 24.30 -35.43
C ALA A 222 -3.45 23.28 -35.55
N GLN A 223 -3.19 21.97 -35.60
CA GLN A 223 -4.19 20.94 -35.93
C GLN A 223 -4.00 19.70 -35.04
N ASP A 224 -4.51 19.76 -33.80
CA ASP A 224 -4.81 18.57 -33.01
C ASP A 224 -6.31 18.30 -33.06
N ASN A 225 -6.75 17.10 -32.66
CA ASN A 225 -8.17 16.76 -32.53
C ASN A 225 -8.87 17.45 -31.33
N GLY A 226 -8.30 18.54 -30.81
CA GLY A 226 -8.82 19.34 -29.69
C GLY A 226 -8.53 18.77 -28.30
N VAL A 227 -7.78 17.67 -28.20
CA VAL A 227 -7.55 16.96 -26.94
C VAL A 227 -6.40 17.56 -26.12
N ILE A 228 -5.39 18.18 -26.77
CA ILE A 228 -4.24 18.75 -26.07
C ILE A 228 -4.63 20.07 -25.41
N ILE A 229 -4.14 20.32 -24.18
CA ILE A 229 -4.36 21.63 -23.53
C ILE A 229 -3.69 22.74 -24.36
N PRO A 230 -4.30 23.93 -24.49
CA PRO A 230 -3.77 25.02 -25.32
C PRO A 230 -2.28 25.33 -25.08
N THR A 231 -1.88 25.38 -23.81
CA THR A 231 -0.51 25.70 -23.34
C THR A 231 0.54 24.61 -23.61
N LEU A 232 0.15 23.47 -24.19
CA LEU A 232 1.05 22.39 -24.61
C LEU A 232 0.97 22.08 -26.11
N LYS A 233 0.12 22.76 -26.88
CA LYS A 233 -0.07 22.46 -28.31
C LYS A 233 1.22 22.60 -29.12
N LEU A 234 2.04 23.61 -28.81
CA LEU A 234 3.32 23.84 -29.49
C LEU A 234 4.40 22.79 -29.14
N SER A 235 4.22 22.06 -28.04
CA SER A 235 5.11 20.98 -27.59
C SER A 235 4.68 19.60 -28.11
N ALA A 236 3.63 19.53 -28.93
CA ALA A 236 3.26 18.30 -29.62
C ALA A 236 4.24 18.07 -30.78
N LYS A 237 4.95 16.94 -30.77
CA LYS A 237 5.89 16.61 -31.85
C LYS A 237 5.13 16.40 -33.15
N ALA A 238 5.54 17.08 -34.21
CA ALA A 238 4.97 16.87 -35.54
C ALA A 238 5.24 15.45 -36.05
N ASP A 239 6.47 14.97 -35.88
CA ASP A 239 6.89 13.61 -36.23
C ASP A 239 6.27 12.58 -35.26
N PRO A 240 5.41 11.67 -35.77
CA PRO A 240 4.83 10.60 -34.96
C PRO A 240 5.83 9.49 -34.62
N VAL A 241 6.96 9.38 -35.33
CA VAL A 241 7.95 8.33 -35.12
C VAL A 241 8.57 8.47 -33.73
N ASN A 242 8.49 7.40 -32.94
CA ASN A 242 8.87 7.37 -31.52
C ASN A 242 8.01 8.22 -30.56
N ASP A 243 6.85 8.75 -30.98
CA ASP A 243 5.91 9.46 -30.11
C ASP A 243 4.71 8.59 -29.68
N TYR A 244 4.99 7.39 -29.18
CA TYR A 244 3.97 6.41 -28.80
C TYR A 244 3.36 6.69 -27.41
N GLY A 245 2.07 6.37 -27.25
CA GLY A 245 1.29 6.49 -26.02
C GLY A 245 1.66 5.43 -24.98
N PHE A 246 1.51 4.15 -25.32
CA PHE A 246 1.59 3.07 -24.33
C PHE A 246 3.01 2.49 -24.16
N PRO A 247 3.48 2.26 -22.91
CA PRO A 247 2.96 2.81 -21.66
C PRO A 247 3.42 4.26 -21.43
N SER A 248 2.78 4.99 -20.52
CA SER A 248 3.17 6.37 -20.19
C SER A 248 4.49 6.45 -19.41
N GLY A 249 5.50 7.09 -20.00
CA GLY A 249 6.82 7.26 -19.37
C GLY A 249 6.80 8.20 -18.16
N HIS A 250 6.03 9.29 -18.21
CA HIS A 250 5.87 10.20 -17.06
C HIS A 250 5.23 9.47 -15.87
N THR A 251 4.22 8.63 -16.14
CA THR A 251 3.59 7.83 -15.09
C THR A 251 4.57 6.80 -14.52
N ASN A 252 5.35 6.12 -15.36
CA ASN A 252 6.38 5.20 -14.90
C ASN A 252 7.40 5.88 -13.98
N SER A 253 7.99 7.00 -14.42
CA SER A 253 8.95 7.76 -13.64
C SER A 253 8.36 8.33 -12.35
N SER A 254 7.12 8.82 -12.37
CA SER A 254 6.47 9.35 -11.17
C SER A 254 6.25 8.26 -10.10
N TYR A 255 5.87 7.06 -10.51
CA TYR A 255 5.74 5.93 -9.59
C TYR A 255 7.10 5.47 -9.04
N LEU A 256 8.15 5.42 -9.87
CA LEU A 256 9.51 5.06 -9.43
C LEU A 256 10.01 6.02 -8.34
N THR A 257 9.90 7.33 -8.56
CA THR A 257 10.24 8.33 -7.53
C THR A 257 9.35 8.17 -6.29
N ALA A 258 8.04 8.02 -6.46
CA ALA A 258 7.13 7.88 -5.33
C ALA A 258 7.47 6.66 -4.47
N PHE A 259 7.86 5.54 -5.07
CA PHE A 259 8.31 4.36 -4.33
C PHE A 259 9.64 4.58 -3.60
N ALA A 260 10.60 5.28 -4.19
CA ALA A 260 11.84 5.63 -3.50
C ALA A 260 11.55 6.48 -2.25
N LEU A 261 10.76 7.54 -2.41
CA LEU A 261 10.37 8.44 -1.31
C LEU A 261 9.51 7.73 -0.27
N ALA A 262 8.56 6.88 -0.69
CA ALA A 262 7.68 6.15 0.21
C ALA A 262 8.43 5.04 0.97
N TYR A 263 9.46 4.44 0.35
CA TYR A 263 10.34 3.51 1.03
C TYR A 263 11.15 4.23 2.12
N ALA A 264 11.74 5.38 1.79
CA ALA A 264 12.54 6.17 2.74
C ALA A 264 11.70 6.80 3.86
N TYR A 265 10.52 7.32 3.54
CA TYR A 265 9.61 8.00 4.47
C TYR A 265 8.17 7.47 4.38
N PRO A 266 7.90 6.27 4.93
CA PRO A 266 6.61 5.58 4.77
C PRO A 266 5.44 6.28 5.45
N GLN A 267 5.67 7.30 6.27
CA GLN A 267 4.63 8.14 6.86
C GLN A 267 3.81 8.90 5.81
N LYS A 268 4.36 9.10 4.61
CA LYS A 268 3.70 9.74 3.47
C LYS A 268 3.40 8.75 2.33
N PHE A 269 3.46 7.44 2.59
CA PHE A 269 3.30 6.38 1.57
C PHE A 269 2.07 6.57 0.69
N GLN A 270 0.87 6.64 1.30
CA GLN A 270 -0.37 6.79 0.54
C GLN A 270 -0.45 8.12 -0.22
N SER A 271 0.04 9.22 0.36
CA SER A 271 0.03 10.54 -0.29
C SER A 271 0.98 10.61 -1.48
N LEU A 272 2.18 10.02 -1.38
CA LEU A 272 3.14 9.90 -2.48
C LEU A 272 2.59 9.07 -3.64
N LEU A 273 2.00 7.90 -3.35
CA LEU A 273 1.37 7.07 -4.38
C LEU A 273 0.15 7.77 -5.01
N THR A 274 -0.61 8.53 -4.21
CA THR A 274 -1.72 9.36 -4.73
C THR A 274 -1.20 10.43 -5.67
N ARG A 275 -0.12 11.11 -5.32
CA ARG A 275 0.48 12.14 -6.17
C ARG A 275 1.02 11.57 -7.47
N ALA A 276 1.70 10.42 -7.44
CA ALA A 276 2.14 9.73 -8.66
C ALA A 276 0.96 9.34 -9.57
N SER A 277 -0.13 8.83 -8.98
CA SER A 277 -1.39 8.55 -9.70
C SER A 277 -2.00 9.83 -10.30
N GLU A 278 -1.91 10.96 -9.61
CA GLU A 278 -2.36 12.25 -10.11
C GLU A 278 -1.49 12.77 -11.26
N VAL A 279 -0.16 12.66 -11.18
CA VAL A 279 0.72 12.98 -12.32
C VAL A 279 0.28 12.20 -13.56
N GLY A 280 0.03 10.89 -13.41
CA GLY A 280 -0.49 10.05 -14.50
C GLY A 280 -1.82 10.55 -15.06
N ASN A 281 -2.79 10.85 -14.18
CA ASN A 281 -4.08 11.43 -14.57
C ASN A 281 -3.93 12.77 -15.29
N ASN A 282 -3.00 13.61 -14.85
CA ASN A 282 -2.70 14.91 -15.45
C ASN A 282 -2.13 14.75 -16.87
N ARG A 283 -1.52 13.61 -17.21
CA ARG A 283 -1.14 13.31 -18.60
C ARG A 283 -2.34 13.07 -19.51
N ILE A 284 -3.46 12.59 -18.95
CA ILE A 284 -4.73 12.43 -19.67
C ILE A 284 -5.40 13.79 -19.85
N VAL A 285 -5.47 14.60 -18.79
CA VAL A 285 -5.98 15.98 -18.83
C VAL A 285 -5.20 16.84 -19.84
N ALA A 286 -3.87 16.70 -19.86
CA ALA A 286 -2.99 17.34 -20.84
C ALA A 286 -3.24 16.89 -22.29
N GLY A 287 -4.00 15.82 -22.49
CA GLY A 287 -4.22 15.19 -23.77
C GLY A 287 -3.05 14.34 -24.28
N ARG A 288 -2.01 14.11 -23.48
CA ARG A 288 -0.79 13.40 -23.92
C ARG A 288 -0.92 11.88 -23.88
N HIS A 289 -1.76 11.35 -23.01
CA HIS A 289 -1.87 9.92 -22.74
C HIS A 289 -3.31 9.47 -22.54
N SER A 290 -3.61 8.24 -22.92
CA SER A 290 -4.89 7.58 -22.62
C SER A 290 -4.87 6.92 -21.23
N PRO A 291 -6.03 6.61 -20.63
CA PRO A 291 -6.11 5.79 -19.41
C PRO A 291 -5.30 4.50 -19.45
N LEU A 292 -5.34 3.74 -20.55
CA LEU A 292 -4.53 2.51 -20.71
C LEU A 292 -3.02 2.81 -20.67
N ASP A 293 -2.56 3.91 -21.28
CA ASP A 293 -1.15 4.32 -21.20
C ASP A 293 -0.71 4.55 -19.75
N VAL A 294 -1.54 5.25 -18.98
CA VAL A 294 -1.29 5.59 -17.58
C VAL A 294 -1.31 4.34 -16.71
N ILE A 295 -2.27 3.45 -16.92
CA ILE A 295 -2.30 2.14 -16.24
C ILE A 295 -1.02 1.37 -16.54
N GLY A 296 -0.63 1.21 -17.81
CA GLY A 296 0.60 0.51 -18.18
C GLY A 296 1.86 1.14 -17.55
N GLY A 297 1.94 2.47 -17.50
CA GLY A 297 3.03 3.19 -16.84
C GLY A 297 3.10 2.91 -15.33
N ARG A 298 1.95 2.88 -14.64
CA ARG A 298 1.85 2.49 -13.23
C ARG A 298 2.33 1.05 -12.99
N VAL A 299 1.86 0.10 -13.81
CA VAL A 299 2.20 -1.32 -13.66
C VAL A 299 3.70 -1.51 -13.82
N LEU A 300 4.28 -0.95 -14.89
CA LEU A 300 5.71 -1.01 -15.15
C LEU A 300 6.54 -0.38 -14.02
N GLY A 301 6.19 0.84 -13.60
CA GLY A 301 6.92 1.54 -12.53
C GLY A 301 6.85 0.80 -11.19
N THR A 302 5.75 0.10 -10.92
CA THR A 302 5.58 -0.72 -9.70
C THR A 302 6.49 -1.96 -9.73
N ALA A 303 6.51 -2.69 -10.84
CA ALA A 303 7.34 -3.89 -10.99
C ALA A 303 8.84 -3.54 -10.96
N LEU A 304 9.24 -2.48 -11.65
CA LEU A 304 10.61 -1.96 -11.65
C LEU A 304 11.04 -1.49 -10.26
N ALA A 305 10.21 -0.72 -9.55
CA ALA A 305 10.54 -0.31 -8.18
C ALA A 305 10.75 -1.51 -7.27
N ALA A 306 9.89 -2.54 -7.35
CA ALA A 306 10.06 -3.75 -6.56
C ALA A 306 11.34 -4.51 -6.94
N ALA A 307 11.69 -4.62 -8.22
CA ALA A 307 12.91 -5.27 -8.67
C ALA A 307 14.16 -4.55 -8.16
N ILE A 308 14.25 -3.24 -8.38
CA ILE A 308 15.40 -2.40 -7.98
C ILE A 308 15.57 -2.37 -6.46
N LEU A 309 14.47 -2.31 -5.70
CA LEU A 309 14.51 -2.39 -4.25
C LEU A 309 14.92 -3.77 -3.74
N ASN A 310 14.66 -4.85 -4.48
CA ASN A 310 15.11 -6.20 -4.12
C ASN A 310 16.55 -6.49 -4.55
N ASP A 311 17.11 -5.72 -5.49
CA ASP A 311 18.50 -5.87 -5.91
C ASP A 311 19.46 -5.75 -4.70
N PRO A 312 20.26 -6.79 -4.40
CA PRO A 312 21.23 -6.76 -3.31
C PRO A 312 22.22 -5.60 -3.40
N ALA A 313 22.56 -5.13 -4.61
CA ALA A 313 23.44 -3.97 -4.81
C ALA A 313 22.89 -2.69 -4.15
N ASN A 314 21.56 -2.59 -4.02
CA ASN A 314 20.88 -1.43 -3.44
C ASN A 314 20.53 -1.60 -1.96
N ALA A 315 20.89 -2.72 -1.34
CA ALA A 315 20.49 -3.05 0.03
C ALA A 315 20.97 -2.01 1.05
N GLN A 316 22.22 -1.58 0.92
CA GLN A 316 22.80 -0.55 1.80
C GLN A 316 22.15 0.82 1.52
N LEU A 317 22.07 1.22 0.26
CA LEU A 317 21.49 2.51 -0.15
C LEU A 317 20.08 2.71 0.38
N LYS A 318 19.18 1.73 0.20
CA LYS A 318 17.79 1.87 0.67
C LYS A 318 17.68 1.90 2.20
N ALA A 319 18.59 1.21 2.91
CA ALA A 319 18.64 1.25 4.37
C ALA A 319 19.12 2.61 4.88
N ASP A 320 20.11 3.20 4.21
CA ASP A 320 20.65 4.52 4.55
C ASP A 320 19.67 5.63 4.21
N ALA A 321 19.01 5.56 3.05
CA ALA A 321 17.93 6.46 2.67
C ALA A 321 16.80 6.46 3.71
N PHE A 322 16.36 5.29 4.17
CA PHE A 322 15.35 5.18 5.22
C PHE A 322 15.84 5.83 6.52
N LYS A 323 17.01 5.44 7.04
CA LYS A 323 17.57 6.01 8.28
C LYS A 323 17.73 7.53 8.19
N GLN A 324 18.25 8.03 7.08
CA GLN A 324 18.48 9.45 6.83
C GLN A 324 17.15 10.22 6.80
N ALA A 325 16.15 9.75 6.05
CA ALA A 325 14.84 10.39 6.00
C ALA A 325 14.18 10.43 7.38
N GLN A 326 14.20 9.33 8.13
CA GLN A 326 13.66 9.29 9.50
C GLN A 326 14.39 10.27 10.42
N SER A 327 15.70 10.44 10.26
CA SER A 327 16.48 11.35 11.10
C SER A 327 16.27 12.83 10.73
N VAL A 328 16.21 13.17 9.45
CA VAL A 328 16.18 14.57 8.99
C VAL A 328 14.77 15.13 9.01
N LEU A 329 13.77 14.35 8.58
CA LEU A 329 12.40 14.85 8.45
C LEU A 329 11.62 14.88 9.77
N LYS A 330 12.09 14.19 10.82
CA LYS A 330 11.47 14.26 12.16
C LYS A 330 11.52 15.66 12.77
N ASP A 331 12.51 16.46 12.38
CA ASP A 331 12.74 17.81 12.93
C ASP A 331 11.91 18.88 12.20
N SER A 332 11.20 18.50 11.14
CA SER A 332 10.31 19.40 10.41
C SER A 332 9.06 19.70 11.24
N LYS A 333 8.69 20.99 11.30
CA LYS A 333 7.39 21.42 11.83
C LYS A 333 6.24 21.23 10.83
N GLY A 334 6.58 20.91 9.58
CA GLY A 334 5.69 21.04 8.43
C GLY A 334 5.26 22.48 8.18
N ASP A 335 4.90 22.78 6.95
CA ASP A 335 4.24 24.03 6.58
C ASP A 335 2.70 23.88 6.65
N SER A 336 1.95 24.91 6.26
CA SER A 336 0.48 24.86 6.18
C SER A 336 -0.03 24.31 4.84
N ASN A 337 0.83 24.16 3.84
CA ASN A 337 0.45 23.76 2.49
C ASN A 337 0.54 22.23 2.34
N SER A 338 -0.61 21.58 2.40
CA SER A 338 -0.68 20.13 2.20
C SER A 338 -0.64 19.69 0.75
N TYR A 339 -0.65 20.62 -0.23
CA TYR A 339 -0.84 20.32 -1.66
C TYR A 339 -2.07 19.41 -1.91
N GLY A 340 -3.09 19.53 -1.06
CA GLY A 340 -4.30 18.69 -1.11
C GLY A 340 -4.12 17.25 -0.59
N MET A 341 -2.91 16.87 -0.15
CA MET A 341 -2.54 15.50 0.19
C MET A 341 -2.98 15.02 1.58
N ASP A 342 -3.54 15.91 2.41
CA ASP A 342 -4.00 15.56 3.76
C ASP A 342 -5.44 14.99 3.78
N ASN A 343 -6.18 15.05 2.66
CA ASN A 343 -7.54 14.50 2.57
C ASN A 343 -7.53 13.01 2.19
N SER A 344 -7.31 12.15 3.19
CA SER A 344 -7.22 10.69 3.01
C SER A 344 -8.45 10.04 2.34
N LYS A 345 -9.66 10.60 2.52
CA LYS A 345 -10.87 10.08 1.87
C LYS A 345 -10.89 10.39 0.38
N LYS A 346 -10.57 11.64 0.01
CA LYS A 346 -10.45 12.06 -1.39
C LYS A 346 -9.35 11.25 -2.08
N ASN A 347 -8.18 11.16 -1.46
CA ASN A 347 -7.03 10.43 -1.99
C ASN A 347 -7.35 8.96 -2.23
N SER A 348 -7.97 8.29 -1.25
CA SER A 348 -8.40 6.89 -1.40
C SER A 348 -9.36 6.72 -2.58
N THR A 349 -10.37 7.59 -2.68
CA THR A 349 -11.38 7.50 -3.74
C THR A 349 -10.75 7.68 -5.12
N GLN A 350 -9.93 8.72 -5.29
CA GLN A 350 -9.30 9.03 -6.56
C GLN A 350 -8.25 7.99 -6.96
N TYR A 351 -7.40 7.56 -6.03
CA TYR A 351 -6.41 6.51 -6.30
C TYR A 351 -7.09 5.21 -6.73
N ASN A 352 -8.08 4.74 -5.96
CA ASN A 352 -8.79 3.49 -6.28
C ASN A 352 -9.55 3.57 -7.61
N TYR A 353 -10.15 4.71 -7.96
CA TYR A 353 -10.74 4.91 -9.28
C TYR A 353 -9.69 4.79 -10.39
N ARG A 354 -8.56 5.48 -10.27
CA ARG A 354 -7.49 5.53 -11.29
C ARG A 354 -6.72 4.20 -11.45
N LEU A 355 -6.91 3.23 -10.55
CA LEU A 355 -6.39 1.88 -10.75
C LEU A 355 -6.98 1.19 -11.99
N THR A 356 -8.24 1.53 -12.32
CA THR A 356 -8.99 0.91 -13.42
C THR A 356 -9.67 1.92 -14.34
N TYR A 357 -9.75 3.19 -13.96
CA TYR A 357 -10.50 4.25 -14.66
C TYR A 357 -11.97 3.90 -14.93
N GLY A 358 -12.54 2.93 -14.20
CA GLY A 358 -13.91 2.47 -14.40
C GLY A 358 -14.10 1.52 -15.58
N PHE A 359 -13.02 1.02 -16.20
CA PHE A 359 -13.12 0.13 -17.36
C PHE A 359 -14.03 -1.08 -17.13
N SER A 360 -14.77 -1.45 -18.16
CA SER A 360 -15.46 -2.72 -18.20
C SER A 360 -14.48 -3.89 -18.14
N LYS A 361 -14.86 -4.98 -17.45
CA LYS A 361 -14.09 -6.22 -17.46
C LYS A 361 -14.18 -6.92 -18.82
N ILE A 362 -13.07 -7.50 -19.27
CA ILE A 362 -12.94 -8.28 -20.51
C ILE A 362 -12.85 -9.79 -20.29
N ALA A 363 -12.64 -10.22 -19.06
CA ALA A 363 -12.63 -11.63 -18.69
C ALA A 363 -13.41 -11.87 -17.38
N ASN A 364 -14.07 -13.02 -17.29
CA ASN A 364 -14.76 -13.48 -16.10
C ASN A 364 -13.97 -14.64 -15.48
N SER A 365 -13.00 -14.33 -14.62
CA SER A 365 -12.28 -15.35 -13.85
C SER A 365 -12.64 -15.27 -12.37
N LYS A 366 -12.57 -16.43 -11.69
CA LYS A 366 -12.62 -16.45 -10.22
C LYS A 366 -11.36 -15.76 -9.71
N HIS A 367 -11.52 -14.91 -8.71
CA HIS A 367 -10.43 -14.18 -8.09
C HIS A 367 -9.50 -15.16 -7.35
N SER A 368 -8.38 -15.50 -7.98
CA SER A 368 -7.27 -16.18 -7.33
C SER A 368 -6.30 -15.14 -6.82
N TYR A 369 -5.85 -15.30 -5.57
CA TYR A 369 -4.83 -14.44 -4.99
C TYR A 369 -3.48 -14.69 -5.65
N VAL A 370 -2.98 -13.69 -6.38
CA VAL A 370 -1.71 -13.77 -7.11
C VAL A 370 -0.88 -12.58 -6.66
N VAL A 371 0.26 -12.88 -6.01
CA VAL A 371 1.18 -11.84 -5.56
C VAL A 371 2.51 -12.06 -6.24
N PRO A 372 3.04 -11.08 -6.99
CA PRO A 372 4.34 -11.22 -7.64
C PRO A 372 5.45 -11.53 -6.64
N LYS A 373 6.45 -12.29 -7.06
CA LYS A 373 7.62 -12.58 -6.22
C LYS A 373 8.34 -11.27 -5.87
N GLY A 374 8.72 -11.10 -4.59
CA GLY A 374 9.43 -9.91 -4.10
C GLY A 374 8.58 -8.65 -3.92
N ALA A 375 7.29 -8.64 -4.30
CA ALA A 375 6.41 -7.49 -4.13
C ALA A 375 6.27 -7.04 -2.66
N GLU A 376 6.50 -7.93 -1.69
CA GLU A 376 6.49 -7.58 -0.26
C GLU A 376 7.54 -6.54 0.14
N VAL A 377 8.53 -6.24 -0.70
CA VAL A 377 9.50 -5.16 -0.48
C VAL A 377 8.81 -3.79 -0.49
N LEU A 378 7.75 -3.63 -1.28
CA LEU A 378 7.00 -2.38 -1.43
C LEU A 378 6.29 -1.95 -0.13
N LEU A 379 6.09 -2.89 0.79
CA LEU A 379 5.48 -2.63 2.11
C LEU A 379 6.50 -2.74 3.26
N ALA A 380 7.78 -3.00 2.98
CA ALA A 380 8.75 -3.38 4.01
C ALA A 380 8.95 -2.30 5.09
N THR A 381 9.01 -1.02 4.70
CA THR A 381 9.16 0.09 5.65
C THR A 381 7.82 0.62 6.16
N ARG A 382 6.73 0.42 5.39
CA ARG A 382 5.38 0.80 5.81
C ARG A 382 4.79 -0.15 6.85
N LEU A 383 5.01 -1.45 6.73
CA LEU A 383 4.52 -2.49 7.64
C LEU A 383 5.69 -3.32 8.22
N PRO A 384 6.64 -2.70 8.93
CA PRO A 384 7.92 -3.32 9.29
C PRO A 384 7.80 -4.43 10.34
N TYR A 385 6.69 -4.46 11.08
CA TYR A 385 6.38 -5.48 12.09
C TYR A 385 5.74 -6.75 11.50
N LEU A 386 5.42 -6.75 10.21
CA LEU A 386 4.96 -7.93 9.48
C LEU A 386 6.14 -8.59 8.77
N ASN A 387 6.21 -9.92 8.80
CA ASN A 387 7.20 -10.65 8.00
C ASN A 387 6.83 -10.65 6.50
N ALA A 388 7.71 -11.19 5.64
CA ALA A 388 7.50 -11.24 4.20
C ALA A 388 6.16 -11.89 3.82
N ASN A 389 5.87 -13.09 4.33
CA ASN A 389 4.62 -13.82 4.05
C ASN A 389 3.38 -13.04 4.48
N GLN A 390 3.46 -12.33 5.59
CA GLN A 390 2.37 -11.48 6.08
C GLN A 390 2.15 -10.26 5.19
N ARG A 391 3.21 -9.62 4.70
CA ARG A 391 3.10 -8.53 3.73
C ARG A 391 2.53 -9.03 2.39
N ARG A 392 2.92 -10.24 1.95
CA ARG A 392 2.30 -10.91 0.80
C ARG A 392 0.81 -11.16 1.01
N ALA A 393 0.39 -11.59 2.21
CA ALA A 393 -1.02 -11.76 2.53
C ALA A 393 -1.80 -10.42 2.55
N VAL A 394 -1.15 -9.32 2.96
CA VAL A 394 -1.74 -7.98 2.85
C VAL A 394 -1.93 -7.61 1.37
N LEU A 395 -0.93 -7.80 0.52
CA LEU A 395 -1.02 -7.54 -0.92
C LEU A 395 -2.15 -8.36 -1.56
N ALA A 396 -2.16 -9.68 -1.33
CA ALA A 396 -3.20 -10.58 -1.83
C ALA A 396 -4.60 -10.10 -1.41
N THR A 397 -4.83 -9.88 -0.12
CA THR A 397 -6.18 -9.59 0.38
C THR A 397 -6.67 -8.18 0.06
N THR A 398 -5.85 -7.34 -0.55
CA THR A 398 -6.21 -6.00 -1.00
C THR A 398 -6.17 -5.84 -2.52
N GLU A 399 -5.78 -6.88 -3.25
CA GLU A 399 -5.64 -6.85 -4.70
C GLU A 399 -6.98 -6.54 -5.42
N LEU A 400 -6.89 -5.99 -6.63
CA LEU A 400 -8.04 -5.75 -7.47
C LEU A 400 -8.67 -7.07 -7.94
N PRO A 401 -10.00 -7.09 -8.14
CA PRO A 401 -10.65 -8.20 -8.84
C PRO A 401 -10.00 -8.45 -10.21
N THR A 402 -9.99 -9.70 -10.66
CA THR A 402 -9.55 -10.06 -12.00
C THR A 402 -10.52 -9.56 -13.07
N GLY A 403 -10.05 -9.55 -14.32
CA GLY A 403 -10.83 -9.33 -15.53
C GLY A 403 -10.71 -7.92 -16.10
N TYR A 404 -9.99 -7.01 -15.45
CA TYR A 404 -9.80 -5.66 -15.98
C TYR A 404 -8.76 -5.66 -17.12
N PRO A 405 -8.95 -4.83 -18.15
CA PRO A 405 -8.00 -4.73 -19.26
C PRO A 405 -6.59 -4.49 -18.76
N ILE A 406 -5.62 -5.22 -19.33
CA ILE A 406 -4.18 -5.14 -19.06
C ILE A 406 -3.71 -5.32 -17.60
N LEU A 407 -4.60 -5.72 -16.68
CA LEU A 407 -4.26 -5.89 -15.26
C LEU A 407 -4.05 -7.34 -14.83
N ASP A 408 -4.47 -8.31 -15.64
CA ASP A 408 -4.31 -9.74 -15.36
C ASP A 408 -2.97 -10.29 -15.93
N ASP A 409 -1.86 -9.56 -15.73
CA ASP A 409 -0.52 -10.07 -16.10
C ASP A 409 -0.18 -11.34 -15.32
N GLY A 410 0.64 -12.22 -15.91
CA GLY A 410 0.94 -13.54 -15.37
C GLY A 410 1.42 -13.56 -13.91
N GLU A 411 2.16 -12.55 -13.46
CA GLU A 411 2.65 -12.45 -12.07
C GLU A 411 1.70 -11.69 -11.13
N GLY A 412 0.74 -10.92 -11.64
CA GLY A 412 -0.24 -10.16 -10.87
C GLY A 412 0.18 -8.74 -10.45
N TRP A 413 1.16 -8.12 -11.11
CA TRP A 413 1.62 -6.77 -10.81
C TRP A 413 0.52 -5.71 -11.01
N GLY A 414 -0.28 -5.85 -12.06
CA GLY A 414 -1.33 -4.91 -12.44
C GLY A 414 -2.44 -4.77 -11.41
N ARG A 415 -2.69 -5.84 -10.64
CA ARG A 415 -3.77 -5.91 -9.65
C ARG A 415 -3.38 -5.41 -8.26
N LEU A 416 -2.10 -5.11 -8.02
CA LEU A 416 -1.67 -4.60 -6.72
C LEU A 416 -2.37 -3.27 -6.39
N ASN A 417 -3.00 -3.21 -5.21
CA ASN A 417 -3.62 -2.00 -4.67
C ASN A 417 -2.84 -1.53 -3.44
N LEU A 418 -1.76 -0.81 -3.67
CA LEU A 418 -0.80 -0.46 -2.62
C LEU A 418 -1.31 0.61 -1.65
N TYR A 419 -2.26 1.44 -2.08
CA TYR A 419 -2.94 2.39 -1.19
C TYR A 419 -3.72 1.64 -0.10
N ASN A 420 -4.52 0.64 -0.50
CA ASN A 420 -5.25 -0.18 0.46
C ASN A 420 -4.31 -1.12 1.23
N ALA A 421 -3.28 -1.68 0.60
CA ALA A 421 -2.30 -2.52 1.28
C ALA A 421 -1.59 -1.78 2.44
N ALA A 422 -1.29 -0.48 2.27
CA ALA A 422 -0.72 0.36 3.32
C ALA A 422 -1.68 0.60 4.52
N ASN A 423 -2.97 0.32 4.37
CA ASN A 423 -3.97 0.32 5.44
C ASN A 423 -4.09 -1.03 6.17
N GLY A 424 -3.20 -2.00 5.91
CA GLY A 424 -3.21 -3.32 6.53
C GLY A 424 -3.99 -4.36 5.72
N TYR A 425 -4.35 -5.48 6.35
CA TYR A 425 -5.06 -6.58 5.68
C TYR A 425 -6.42 -6.14 5.13
N GLY A 426 -6.84 -6.66 3.98
CA GLY A 426 -8.25 -6.59 3.55
C GLY A 426 -9.08 -7.75 4.10
N GLN A 427 -8.45 -8.89 4.38
CA GLN A 427 -9.08 -10.06 4.96
C GLN A 427 -8.11 -10.82 5.89
N LEU A 428 -8.64 -11.40 6.97
CA LEU A 428 -7.98 -12.43 7.76
C LEU A 428 -8.50 -13.79 7.33
N VAL A 429 -7.86 -14.36 6.33
CA VAL A 429 -8.19 -15.69 5.79
C VAL A 429 -7.69 -16.84 6.66
N ALA A 430 -6.65 -16.59 7.45
CA ALA A 430 -6.10 -17.49 8.45
C ALA A 430 -5.80 -16.71 9.75
N ASN A 431 -5.41 -17.42 10.81
CA ASN A 431 -5.02 -16.78 12.06
C ASN A 431 -3.74 -15.97 11.87
N THR A 432 -3.81 -14.67 12.13
CA THR A 432 -2.73 -13.71 11.92
C THR A 432 -2.17 -13.26 13.26
N ARG A 433 -0.84 -13.37 13.43
CA ARG A 433 -0.12 -12.87 14.61
C ARG A 433 0.61 -11.58 14.28
N VAL A 434 0.39 -10.52 15.04
CA VAL A 434 1.02 -9.21 14.83
C VAL A 434 1.90 -8.90 16.03
N ASN A 435 3.22 -8.89 15.85
CA ASN A 435 4.18 -8.63 16.92
C ASN A 435 4.81 -7.24 16.75
N MET A 436 4.34 -6.27 17.54
CA MET A 436 4.79 -4.86 17.46
C MET A 436 5.70 -4.51 18.62
N ASP A 437 6.77 -3.78 18.37
CA ASP A 437 7.80 -3.44 19.35
C ASP A 437 7.89 -1.92 19.53
N ALA A 438 7.47 -1.45 20.70
CA ALA A 438 7.49 -0.04 21.06
C ALA A 438 8.91 0.55 21.06
N ALA A 439 9.93 -0.24 21.40
CA ALA A 439 11.32 0.23 21.50
C ALA A 439 11.93 0.58 20.13
N LYS A 440 11.39 0.02 19.05
CA LYS A 440 11.84 0.28 17.67
C LYS A 440 11.28 1.57 17.06
N GLY A 441 10.34 2.24 17.74
CA GLY A 441 9.72 3.48 17.25
C GLY A 441 8.94 3.32 15.94
N GLY A 442 8.50 4.46 15.38
CA GLY A 442 7.78 4.52 14.10
C GLY A 442 6.60 3.53 14.01
N PHE A 443 6.45 2.90 12.84
CA PHE A 443 5.40 1.91 12.63
C PHE A 443 5.59 0.60 13.40
N ASN A 444 6.81 0.27 13.86
CA ASN A 444 6.98 -0.86 14.77
C ASN A 444 6.32 -0.61 16.12
N ALA A 445 6.31 0.65 16.57
CA ALA A 445 5.73 1.04 17.85
C ALA A 445 4.22 1.28 17.75
N ASN A 446 3.75 1.98 16.72
CA ASN A 446 2.34 2.33 16.57
C ASN A 446 1.91 2.31 15.10
N ASP A 447 0.78 1.67 14.80
CA ASP A 447 0.19 1.71 13.46
C ASP A 447 -1.34 1.65 13.51
N THR A 448 -1.99 2.06 12.42
CA THR A 448 -3.44 2.00 12.22
C THR A 448 -3.77 1.19 10.98
N TRP A 449 -4.62 0.17 11.15
CA TRP A 449 -5.26 -0.52 10.05
C TRP A 449 -6.65 0.06 9.80
N SER A 450 -6.86 0.53 8.57
CA SER A 450 -8.05 1.27 8.17
C SER A 450 -8.92 0.56 7.15
N ASN A 451 -8.48 -0.59 6.63
CA ASN A 451 -9.33 -1.41 5.77
C ASN A 451 -10.50 -2.02 6.55
N ASP A 452 -11.60 -2.27 5.84
CA ASP A 452 -12.69 -3.11 6.34
C ASP A 452 -12.26 -4.57 6.25
N ILE A 453 -11.85 -5.14 7.39
CA ILE A 453 -11.25 -6.48 7.44
C ILE A 453 -12.32 -7.55 7.58
N SER A 454 -12.41 -8.43 6.59
CA SER A 454 -13.30 -9.62 6.61
C SER A 454 -12.52 -10.93 6.83
N GLY A 455 -13.16 -12.09 6.63
CA GLY A 455 -12.51 -13.41 6.69
C GLY A 455 -12.82 -14.24 7.94
N VAL A 456 -12.30 -15.48 7.98
CA VAL A 456 -12.57 -16.46 9.06
C VAL A 456 -11.50 -16.47 10.15
N GLY A 457 -10.36 -15.86 9.88
CA GLY A 457 -9.18 -15.85 10.73
C GLY A 457 -9.31 -14.99 11.98
N LYS A 458 -8.48 -15.33 12.95
CA LYS A 458 -8.30 -14.59 14.21
C LYS A 458 -7.16 -13.58 14.09
N LEU A 459 -7.30 -12.43 14.76
CA LEU A 459 -6.18 -11.52 15.03
C LEU A 459 -5.57 -11.81 16.41
N THR A 460 -4.27 -12.11 16.48
CA THR A 460 -3.52 -12.19 17.73
C THR A 460 -2.50 -11.05 17.81
N LYS A 461 -2.68 -10.12 18.75
CA LYS A 461 -1.77 -8.99 18.98
C LYS A 461 -0.76 -9.32 20.08
N LEU A 462 0.52 -9.22 19.73
CA LEU A 462 1.70 -9.50 20.54
C LEU A 462 2.63 -8.28 20.59
N GLY A 463 3.62 -8.33 21.47
CA GLY A 463 4.63 -7.29 21.61
C GLY A 463 4.10 -6.01 22.26
N THR A 464 5.03 -5.12 22.62
CA THR A 464 4.78 -3.93 23.44
C THR A 464 4.11 -2.77 22.69
N GLY A 465 4.13 -2.76 21.36
CA GLY A 465 3.56 -1.69 20.53
C GLY A 465 2.03 -1.66 20.49
N SER A 466 1.47 -0.68 19.76
CA SER A 466 0.03 -0.42 19.65
C SER A 466 -0.48 -0.62 18.23
N LEU A 467 -1.58 -1.35 18.07
CA LEU A 467 -2.32 -1.43 16.81
C LEU A 467 -3.69 -0.78 16.98
N GLN A 468 -4.07 0.12 16.09
CA GLN A 468 -5.44 0.66 16.01
C GLN A 468 -6.19 0.05 14.83
N LEU A 469 -7.45 -0.34 15.07
CA LEU A 469 -8.38 -0.81 14.04
C LEU A 469 -9.49 0.23 13.84
N THR A 470 -9.57 0.83 12.66
CA THR A 470 -10.56 1.87 12.33
C THR A 470 -11.58 1.45 11.28
N GLY A 471 -11.36 0.34 10.58
CA GLY A 471 -12.32 -0.23 9.62
C GLY A 471 -13.52 -0.92 10.26
N ARG A 472 -14.59 -1.08 9.48
CA ARG A 472 -15.84 -1.77 9.86
C ARG A 472 -15.65 -3.28 9.73
N ASN A 473 -14.89 -3.86 10.65
CA ASN A 473 -14.44 -5.23 10.54
C ASN A 473 -15.56 -6.27 10.71
N THR A 474 -15.45 -7.37 9.97
CA THR A 474 -16.40 -8.50 9.98
C THR A 474 -15.73 -9.86 10.19
N PHE A 475 -14.39 -9.91 10.32
CA PHE A 475 -13.68 -11.18 10.52
C PHE A 475 -14.23 -11.98 11.71
N LYS A 476 -14.31 -13.31 11.53
CA LYS A 476 -15.08 -14.20 12.42
C LYS A 476 -14.23 -14.89 13.49
N GLY A 477 -12.92 -15.02 13.30
CA GLY A 477 -12.05 -15.78 14.20
C GLY A 477 -11.80 -15.13 15.56
N GLY A 478 -12.19 -13.86 15.73
CA GLY A 478 -12.07 -13.11 16.98
C GLY A 478 -10.70 -12.46 17.17
N VAL A 479 -10.46 -12.01 18.40
CA VAL A 479 -9.25 -11.27 18.80
C VAL A 479 -8.64 -11.90 20.06
N ASP A 480 -7.34 -12.14 20.03
CA ASP A 480 -6.53 -12.42 21.22
C ASP A 480 -5.52 -11.27 21.41
N LEU A 481 -5.66 -10.48 22.47
CA LEU A 481 -4.68 -9.47 22.87
C LEU A 481 -3.80 -10.03 23.98
N ASN A 482 -2.53 -10.26 23.68
CA ASN A 482 -1.58 -10.86 24.60
C ASN A 482 -0.62 -9.84 25.22
N ALA A 483 -0.28 -8.76 24.50
CA ALA A 483 0.61 -7.70 24.97
C ALA A 483 0.43 -6.39 24.20
N GLY A 484 0.97 -5.30 24.76
CA GLY A 484 0.92 -3.96 24.18
C GLY A 484 -0.49 -3.38 24.21
N ALA A 485 -0.87 -2.63 23.17
CA ALA A 485 -2.21 -2.06 23.06
C ALA A 485 -2.93 -2.48 21.77
N LEU A 486 -4.24 -2.71 21.89
CA LEU A 486 -5.17 -2.76 20.77
C LEU A 486 -6.21 -1.66 20.94
N ILE A 487 -6.33 -0.78 19.95
CA ILE A 487 -7.22 0.37 19.99
C ILE A 487 -8.40 0.11 19.04
N ALA A 488 -9.60 0.03 19.59
CA ALA A 488 -10.83 -0.16 18.81
C ALA A 488 -11.42 1.21 18.44
N GLY A 489 -11.35 1.57 17.17
CA GLY A 489 -11.71 2.91 16.65
C GLY A 489 -13.21 3.12 16.38
N ASN A 490 -13.99 2.05 16.25
CA ASN A 490 -15.42 2.11 15.97
C ASN A 490 -16.18 0.88 16.50
N ALA A 491 -17.51 0.90 16.42
CA ALA A 491 -18.39 -0.12 16.97
C ALA A 491 -18.08 -1.57 16.54
N SER A 492 -17.65 -1.80 15.30
CA SER A 492 -17.35 -3.15 14.78
C SER A 492 -15.84 -3.42 14.62
N ALA A 493 -14.97 -2.56 15.14
CA ALA A 493 -13.52 -2.67 14.96
C ALA A 493 -12.92 -4.02 15.40
N LEU A 494 -13.55 -4.74 16.34
CA LEU A 494 -13.06 -6.02 16.85
C LEU A 494 -13.59 -7.26 16.09
N GLY A 495 -14.32 -7.06 14.99
CA GLY A 495 -14.89 -8.14 14.19
C GLY A 495 -16.13 -8.77 14.81
N SER A 496 -16.46 -9.98 14.39
CA SER A 496 -17.69 -10.69 14.80
C SER A 496 -17.46 -11.84 15.79
N GLY A 497 -16.20 -12.16 16.10
CA GLY A 497 -15.83 -13.27 16.98
C GLY A 497 -15.74 -12.90 18.46
N ASN A 498 -15.17 -13.83 19.24
CA ASN A 498 -14.84 -13.62 20.65
C ASN A 498 -13.65 -12.67 20.80
N VAL A 499 -13.58 -11.97 21.93
CA VAL A 499 -12.46 -11.09 22.29
C VAL A 499 -11.86 -11.54 23.61
N THR A 500 -10.59 -11.95 23.59
CA THR A 500 -9.83 -12.36 24.77
C THR A 500 -8.67 -11.41 25.00
N ILE A 501 -8.57 -10.84 26.20
CA ILE A 501 -7.47 -10.00 26.65
C ILE A 501 -6.65 -10.79 27.68
N ASN A 502 -5.59 -11.44 27.21
CA ASN A 502 -4.65 -12.25 28.02
C ASN A 502 -3.59 -11.38 28.71
N GLY A 503 -3.35 -10.18 28.20
CA GLY A 503 -2.43 -9.18 28.75
C GLY A 503 -2.53 -7.88 27.96
N GLY A 504 -1.78 -6.86 28.36
CA GLY A 504 -1.79 -5.56 27.69
C GLY A 504 -3.08 -4.76 27.91
N THR A 505 -3.37 -3.84 26.99
CA THR A 505 -4.48 -2.88 27.11
C THR A 505 -5.40 -2.87 25.88
N LEU A 506 -6.68 -3.21 26.06
CA LEU A 506 -7.72 -2.88 25.10
C LEU A 506 -8.18 -1.44 25.35
N LYS A 507 -8.06 -0.55 24.37
CA LYS A 507 -8.51 0.85 24.45
C LYS A 507 -9.72 1.07 23.55
N LEU A 508 -10.82 1.56 24.12
CA LEU A 508 -12.01 1.94 23.37
C LEU A 508 -11.87 3.42 22.95
N ALA A 509 -11.66 3.67 21.66
CA ALA A 509 -11.52 5.02 21.09
C ALA A 509 -12.83 5.56 20.49
N SER A 510 -13.95 4.83 20.65
CA SER A 510 -15.28 5.25 20.21
C SER A 510 -16.27 5.20 21.37
N LYS A 511 -17.40 5.91 21.23
CA LYS A 511 -18.49 5.94 22.23
C LYS A 511 -19.08 4.55 22.47
N ARG A 512 -19.08 3.69 21.46
CA ARG A 512 -19.63 2.33 21.55
C ARG A 512 -18.68 1.38 20.83
N ILE A 513 -18.26 0.33 21.53
CA ILE A 513 -17.51 -0.79 20.95
C ILE A 513 -18.32 -2.06 21.21
N ILE A 514 -18.53 -2.87 20.16
CA ILE A 514 -19.35 -4.07 20.21
C ILE A 514 -18.47 -5.30 20.08
N VAL A 515 -18.61 -6.22 21.03
CA VAL A 515 -18.11 -7.59 20.95
C VAL A 515 -19.30 -8.47 20.65
N LYS A 516 -19.41 -8.97 19.41
CA LYS A 516 -20.53 -9.83 19.00
C LYS A 516 -20.45 -11.23 19.65
N GLY A 517 -19.24 -11.71 19.92
CA GLY A 517 -19.02 -12.94 20.68
C GLY A 517 -19.01 -12.72 22.19
N SER A 518 -18.32 -13.62 22.88
CA SER A 518 -17.99 -13.50 24.29
C SER A 518 -16.75 -12.63 24.51
N TYR A 519 -16.68 -11.99 25.68
CA TYR A 519 -15.56 -11.18 26.12
C TYR A 519 -14.87 -11.83 27.32
N LYS A 520 -13.53 -11.93 27.30
CA LYS A 520 -12.75 -12.44 28.43
C LYS A 520 -11.57 -11.53 28.73
N GLN A 521 -11.47 -11.04 29.96
CA GLN A 521 -10.30 -10.32 30.47
C GLN A 521 -9.62 -11.11 31.58
N THR A 522 -8.31 -11.32 31.46
CA THR A 522 -7.51 -12.02 32.47
C THR A 522 -6.95 -11.05 33.53
N LYS A 523 -6.36 -11.59 34.60
CA LYS A 523 -5.85 -10.82 35.75
C LYS A 523 -4.78 -9.76 35.40
N ASN A 524 -4.00 -9.98 34.35
CA ASN A 524 -2.90 -9.09 33.94
C ASN A 524 -3.29 -8.10 32.85
N ALA A 525 -4.56 -8.11 32.44
CA ALA A 525 -5.06 -7.30 31.35
C ALA A 525 -5.73 -6.02 31.84
N THR A 526 -5.76 -5.02 30.97
CA THR A 526 -6.46 -3.75 31.19
C THR A 526 -7.45 -3.48 30.06
N THR A 527 -8.65 -3.00 30.40
CA THR A 527 -9.54 -2.34 29.44
C THR A 527 -9.73 -0.89 29.82
N THR A 528 -9.54 -0.01 28.84
CA THR A 528 -9.65 1.45 29.01
C THR A 528 -10.86 1.98 28.25
N LEU A 529 -11.75 2.69 28.95
CA LEU A 529 -12.91 3.38 28.36
C LEU A 529 -12.78 4.89 28.58
N ALA A 530 -13.14 5.67 27.57
CA ALA A 530 -13.34 7.11 27.73
C ALA A 530 -14.66 7.41 28.46
N LYS A 531 -14.86 8.65 28.95
CA LYS A 531 -16.08 9.10 29.65
C LYS A 531 -17.40 8.68 28.98
N GLN A 532 -17.50 8.75 27.66
CA GLN A 532 -18.71 8.35 26.91
C GLN A 532 -18.61 6.93 26.30
N GLY A 533 -17.53 6.22 26.59
CA GLY A 533 -17.27 4.89 26.07
C GLY A 533 -18.12 3.84 26.76
N ARG A 534 -18.71 2.95 25.97
CA ARG A 534 -19.41 1.77 26.45
C ARG A 534 -18.95 0.53 25.69
N LEU A 535 -18.59 -0.52 26.42
CA LEU A 535 -18.37 -1.85 25.87
C LEU A 535 -19.69 -2.63 25.84
N ILE A 536 -20.07 -3.17 24.69
CA ILE A 536 -21.29 -3.94 24.52
C ILE A 536 -20.90 -5.35 24.10
N VAL A 537 -20.98 -6.29 25.04
CA VAL A 537 -20.77 -7.71 24.81
C VAL A 537 -22.14 -8.33 24.51
N LYS A 538 -22.28 -9.03 23.39
CA LYS A 538 -23.55 -9.63 23.00
C LYS A 538 -23.79 -10.99 23.66
N GLN A 539 -22.71 -11.69 24.05
CA GLN A 539 -22.78 -12.96 24.78
C GLN A 539 -22.28 -12.77 26.24
N GLY A 540 -21.53 -13.74 26.77
CA GLY A 540 -21.01 -13.71 28.13
C GLY A 540 -19.73 -12.87 28.29
N ALA A 541 -19.56 -12.30 29.49
CA ALA A 541 -18.35 -11.57 29.88
C ALA A 541 -17.64 -12.22 31.08
N THR A 542 -16.40 -12.67 30.90
CA THR A 542 -15.51 -13.07 32.00
C THR A 542 -14.61 -11.91 32.38
N LEU A 543 -14.75 -11.42 33.60
CA LEU A 543 -14.12 -10.19 34.08
C LEU A 543 -12.98 -10.51 35.06
N GLY A 544 -11.87 -9.79 34.90
CA GLY A 544 -10.68 -9.89 35.75
C GLY A 544 -9.75 -8.70 35.46
N GLY A 545 -8.67 -8.56 36.21
CA GLY A 545 -7.67 -7.51 35.95
C GLY A 545 -8.22 -6.09 36.14
N THR A 546 -7.70 -5.14 35.35
CA THR A 546 -7.97 -3.71 35.55
C THR A 546 -9.02 -3.16 34.57
N LEU A 547 -9.99 -2.42 35.10
CA LEU A 547 -10.82 -1.49 34.35
C LEU A 547 -10.31 -0.07 34.57
N LYS A 548 -9.90 0.61 33.51
CA LYS A 548 -9.44 2.00 33.55
C LYS A 548 -10.45 2.92 32.89
N LEU A 549 -10.87 3.95 33.60
CA LEU A 549 -11.82 4.95 33.14
C LEU A 549 -11.08 6.28 32.92
N ASN A 550 -11.10 6.79 31.69
CA ASN A 550 -10.35 8.00 31.32
C ASN A 550 -11.29 9.17 30.98
N GLY A 551 -10.94 10.39 31.43
CA GLY A 551 -11.45 11.63 30.84
C GLY A 551 -12.70 12.26 31.49
N GLY A 552 -12.82 12.25 32.82
CA GLY A 552 -13.71 13.15 33.57
C GLY A 552 -14.83 12.48 34.37
N GLU A 553 -15.73 13.30 34.95
CA GLU A 553 -16.80 12.85 35.84
C GLU A 553 -17.84 11.97 35.14
N PHE A 554 -17.93 10.72 35.59
CA PHE A 554 -18.97 9.78 35.20
C PHE A 554 -20.28 10.10 35.93
N LYS A 555 -21.42 9.80 35.30
CA LYS A 555 -22.74 10.06 35.90
C LYS A 555 -23.23 8.84 36.68
N ASN A 556 -23.93 9.09 37.79
CA ASN A 556 -24.72 8.06 38.48
C ASN A 556 -25.68 7.37 37.49
N GLY A 557 -25.76 6.05 37.52
CA GLY A 557 -26.55 5.22 36.60
C GLY A 557 -25.93 5.00 35.22
N GLN A 558 -24.77 5.58 34.90
CA GLN A 558 -24.16 5.42 33.58
C GLN A 558 -23.68 3.98 33.35
N LYS A 559 -24.23 3.30 32.34
CA LYS A 559 -23.77 1.98 31.91
C LYS A 559 -22.47 2.06 31.12
N ILE A 560 -21.43 1.40 31.60
CA ILE A 560 -20.09 1.40 31.00
C ILE A 560 -19.77 0.07 30.30
N ILE A 561 -20.35 -1.04 30.77
CA ILE A 561 -20.27 -2.34 30.11
C ILE A 561 -21.66 -2.97 30.13
N SER A 562 -22.09 -3.59 29.05
CA SER A 562 -23.28 -4.46 29.04
C SER A 562 -22.96 -5.82 28.45
N TYR A 563 -23.60 -6.87 28.96
CA TYR A 563 -23.38 -8.27 28.59
C TYR A 563 -24.68 -9.07 28.72
N GLY A 564 -24.74 -10.26 28.12
CA GLY A 564 -25.84 -11.19 28.34
C GLY A 564 -25.81 -11.81 29.74
N HIS A 565 -24.62 -12.14 30.22
CA HIS A 565 -24.33 -12.56 31.60
C HIS A 565 -22.85 -12.28 31.90
N HIS A 566 -22.44 -12.27 33.17
CA HIS A 566 -21.04 -12.15 33.53
C HIS A 566 -20.60 -13.18 34.57
N THR A 567 -19.28 -13.43 34.59
CA THR A 567 -18.59 -14.19 35.63
C THR A 567 -17.39 -13.39 36.09
N GLY A 568 -17.12 -13.38 37.40
CA GLY A 568 -16.01 -12.63 37.97
C GLY A 568 -16.24 -11.12 38.02
N GLN A 569 -15.23 -10.40 38.50
CA GLN A 569 -15.21 -8.95 38.69
C GLN A 569 -13.82 -8.41 38.34
N PHE A 570 -13.72 -7.12 38.01
CA PHE A 570 -12.44 -6.44 37.89
C PHE A 570 -11.74 -6.40 39.24
N SER A 571 -10.48 -6.83 39.29
CA SER A 571 -9.66 -6.79 40.51
C SER A 571 -9.22 -5.37 40.86
N LYS A 572 -9.25 -4.45 39.87
CA LYS A 572 -8.94 -3.04 40.08
C LYS A 572 -9.77 -2.17 39.15
N VAL A 573 -10.32 -1.08 39.68
CA VAL A 573 -11.00 -0.03 38.91
C VAL A 573 -10.28 1.28 39.18
N THR A 574 -9.90 2.02 38.12
CA THR A 574 -9.20 3.30 38.26
C THR A 574 -9.86 4.39 37.43
N GLY A 575 -9.67 5.66 37.86
CA GLY A 575 -10.14 6.84 37.13
C GLY A 575 -11.58 7.24 37.40
N LEU A 576 -12.17 6.78 38.50
CA LEU A 576 -13.43 7.30 39.04
C LEU A 576 -13.16 8.50 39.96
N SER A 577 -14.04 9.50 39.92
CA SER A 577 -14.06 10.60 40.89
C SER A 577 -14.40 10.11 42.30
N HIS A 578 -14.01 10.89 43.30
CA HIS A 578 -14.33 10.60 44.70
C HIS A 578 -15.86 10.46 44.90
N GLY A 579 -16.29 9.47 45.68
CA GLY A 579 -17.72 9.19 45.92
C GLY A 579 -18.43 8.35 44.84
N LEU A 580 -17.75 7.96 43.76
CA LEU A 580 -18.29 7.04 42.75
C LEU A 580 -17.67 5.64 42.85
N HIS A 581 -18.46 4.62 42.55
CA HIS A 581 -18.03 3.22 42.42
C HIS A 581 -18.76 2.54 41.24
N ILE A 582 -18.37 1.30 40.90
CA ILE A 582 -19.09 0.49 39.91
C ILE A 582 -19.99 -0.54 40.59
N VAL A 583 -21.14 -0.81 39.99
CA VAL A 583 -22.10 -1.84 40.42
C VAL A 583 -22.23 -2.89 39.32
N TYR A 584 -22.22 -4.16 39.70
CA TYR A 584 -22.42 -5.29 38.80
C TYR A 584 -23.89 -5.72 38.86
N ASN A 585 -24.61 -5.53 37.76
CA ASN A 585 -25.99 -5.94 37.57
C ASN A 585 -26.05 -7.18 36.67
N ASN A 586 -27.20 -7.86 36.60
CA ASN A 586 -27.36 -9.07 35.79
C ASN A 586 -26.92 -8.91 34.31
N HIS A 587 -27.09 -7.71 33.75
CA HIS A 587 -26.84 -7.44 32.32
C HIS A 587 -25.90 -6.24 32.04
N ASP A 588 -25.38 -5.59 33.08
CA ASP A 588 -24.48 -4.44 32.89
C ASP A 588 -23.62 -4.12 34.12
N ILE A 589 -22.58 -3.34 33.87
CA ILE A 589 -21.85 -2.60 34.90
C ILE A 589 -22.19 -1.13 34.75
N SER A 590 -22.67 -0.54 35.83
CA SER A 590 -23.04 0.87 35.91
C SER A 590 -22.22 1.61 36.95
N ILE A 591 -22.15 2.93 36.82
CA ILE A 591 -21.56 3.81 37.84
C ILE A 591 -22.63 4.13 38.87
N ALA A 592 -22.28 4.08 40.16
CA ALA A 592 -23.15 4.46 41.27
C ALA A 592 -22.45 5.46 42.21
N LYS A 593 -23.24 6.31 42.87
CA LYS A 593 -22.80 7.06 44.04
C LYS A 593 -22.67 6.13 45.24
N LYS A 594 -21.64 6.33 46.05
CA LYS A 594 -21.47 5.68 47.35
C LYS A 594 -22.62 5.97 48.28
#